data_AF-A0A7S2UJ74-F1
#
_entry.id   AF-A0A7S2UJ74-F1
#
_cell.length_a   1.000
_cell.length_b   1.000
_cell.length_c   1.000
_cell.angle_alpha   90.00
_cell.angle_beta   90.00
_cell.angle_gamma   90.00
#
_symmetry.space_group_name_H-M   'P 1'
#
loop_
_entity.id
_entity.type
_entity.pdbx_description
1 polymer ?
#
loop_
_entity_poly.entity_id
_entity_poly.type
_entity_poly.pdbx_seq_one_letter_code
_entity_poly.pdbx_strand_id
1 'polypeptide(L)'
;MMEEDDASIAMLMSMGFPASQASEALRATDGDMDRAVNYILTGSVSSSASPPSNGSSRSSPNRNTTNSISPSRNNKDSSMVLGTLEPIMINCDASQYTIQNGRSACTCIALAGANAFLSEMSKPDPDPFEIITPAFLQRVLARGVWVYHQLMQKEASTGNSEKSNVEHKSAEEVLLAVPDTTFGSMTAQGRTVVQGIIDDDMFHPMGFRRKLASLRDDMAKTVRSSWMAVVITKTPETVVVCLSDNDECLLLDSHPRPELQATGSYAMMHADLDSLCLTLFKLFPPVHMTSDISETMAMMYNSFDLYPFQQRT
;
A
#
# COMPACT_ATOMS: atom_id res chain seq x y z
N MET A 1 -13.26 44.44 -8.67
CA MET A 1 -13.27 42.96 -8.57
C MET A 1 -11.97 42.30 -9.03
N MET A 2 -10.99 42.99 -9.65
CA MET A 2 -9.68 42.36 -9.94
C MET A 2 -8.68 42.38 -8.76
N GLU A 3 -8.88 43.23 -7.74
CA GLU A 3 -7.92 43.34 -6.62
C GLU A 3 -7.97 42.17 -5.61
N GLU A 4 -9.11 41.49 -5.46
CA GLU A 4 -9.25 40.35 -4.54
C GLU A 4 -8.53 39.09 -5.07
N ASP A 5 -8.45 38.95 -6.39
CA ASP A 5 -7.78 37.83 -7.06
C ASP A 5 -6.26 37.89 -6.82
N ASP A 6 -5.66 39.09 -6.84
CA ASP A 6 -4.22 39.27 -6.68
C ASP A 6 -3.74 38.93 -5.26
N ALA A 7 -4.52 39.29 -4.24
CA ALA A 7 -4.23 38.92 -2.85
C ALA A 7 -4.30 37.40 -2.65
N SER A 8 -5.27 36.76 -3.29
CA SER A 8 -5.47 35.32 -3.18
C SER A 8 -4.36 34.53 -3.90
N ILE A 9 -3.95 34.98 -5.09
CA ILE A 9 -2.82 34.40 -5.83
C ILE A 9 -1.52 34.55 -5.02
N ALA A 10 -1.27 35.72 -4.41
CA ALA A 10 -0.09 35.93 -3.59
C ALA A 10 -0.05 34.99 -2.38
N MET A 11 -1.21 34.71 -1.76
CA MET A 11 -1.31 33.76 -0.65
C MET A 11 -0.98 32.34 -1.08
N LEU A 12 -1.55 31.85 -2.20
CA LEU A 12 -1.21 30.52 -2.74
C LEU A 12 0.26 30.41 -3.16
N MET A 13 0.83 31.48 -3.72
CA MET A 13 2.27 31.53 -4.02
C MET A 13 3.14 31.46 -2.77
N SER A 14 2.72 32.10 -1.67
CA SER A 14 3.43 32.02 -0.39
C SER A 14 3.41 30.60 0.22
N MET A 15 2.42 29.79 -0.15
CA MET A 15 2.35 28.35 0.18
C MET A 15 3.23 27.47 -0.72
N GLY A 16 3.91 28.07 -1.71
CA GLY A 16 4.83 27.37 -2.62
C GLY A 16 4.21 26.93 -3.95
N PHE A 17 2.96 27.30 -4.25
CA PHE A 17 2.33 26.98 -5.53
C PHE A 17 2.77 27.96 -6.64
N PRO A 18 3.07 27.50 -7.86
CA PRO A 18 3.33 28.37 -9.00
C PRO A 18 2.16 29.33 -9.29
N ALA A 19 2.46 30.56 -9.69
CA ALA A 19 1.44 31.59 -9.97
C ALA A 19 0.39 31.15 -11.01
N SER A 20 0.80 30.42 -12.05
CA SER A 20 -0.09 29.87 -13.06
C SER A 20 -1.08 28.85 -12.49
N GLN A 21 -0.61 27.98 -11.60
CA GLN A 21 -1.41 26.96 -10.94
C GLN A 21 -2.39 27.60 -9.92
N ALA A 22 -1.92 28.60 -9.18
CA ALA A 22 -2.75 29.37 -8.24
C ALA A 22 -3.90 30.10 -8.95
N SER A 23 -3.61 30.80 -10.05
CA SER A 23 -4.61 31.51 -10.85
C SER A 23 -5.63 30.56 -11.50
N GLU A 24 -5.17 29.44 -12.04
CA GLU A 24 -6.05 28.43 -12.63
C GLU A 24 -6.98 27.80 -11.60
N ALA A 25 -6.45 27.46 -10.42
CA ALA A 25 -7.22 26.89 -9.34
C ALA A 25 -8.31 27.84 -8.83
N LEU A 26 -7.96 29.10 -8.56
CA LEU A 26 -8.93 30.12 -8.14
C LEU A 26 -10.02 30.35 -9.21
N ARG A 27 -9.65 30.34 -10.50
CA ARG A 27 -10.63 30.43 -11.59
C ARG A 27 -11.55 29.21 -11.65
N ALA A 28 -11.03 28.01 -11.37
CA ALA A 28 -11.81 26.77 -11.37
C ALA A 28 -12.73 26.65 -10.14
N THR A 29 -12.47 27.41 -9.08
CA THR A 29 -13.21 27.36 -7.81
C THR A 29 -13.97 28.64 -7.50
N ASP A 30 -14.22 29.49 -8.51
CA ASP A 30 -14.95 30.76 -8.37
C ASP A 30 -14.38 31.67 -7.27
N GLY A 31 -13.04 31.72 -7.13
CA GLY A 31 -12.32 32.54 -6.16
C GLY A 31 -12.26 31.96 -4.75
N ASP A 32 -12.81 30.78 -4.51
CA ASP A 32 -12.76 30.10 -3.21
C ASP A 32 -11.36 29.53 -2.95
N MET A 33 -10.66 30.11 -1.97
CA MET A 33 -9.29 29.77 -1.58
C MET A 33 -9.14 28.33 -1.10
N ASP A 34 -10.03 27.87 -0.22
CA ASP A 34 -9.94 26.53 0.39
C ASP A 34 -10.15 25.46 -0.68
N ARG A 35 -11.10 25.70 -1.59
CA ARG A 35 -11.32 24.83 -2.74
C ARG A 35 -10.15 24.89 -3.72
N ALA A 36 -9.53 26.06 -3.94
CA ALA A 36 -8.38 26.20 -4.82
C ALA A 36 -7.17 25.38 -4.30
N VAL A 37 -6.87 25.44 -3.00
CA VAL A 37 -5.83 24.60 -2.39
C VAL A 37 -6.11 23.11 -2.60
N ASN A 38 -7.35 22.67 -2.36
CA ASN A 38 -7.72 21.27 -2.56
C ASN A 38 -7.66 20.86 -4.04
N TYR A 39 -8.05 21.75 -4.96
CA TYR A 39 -7.97 21.53 -6.41
C TYR A 39 -6.52 21.33 -6.89
N ILE A 40 -5.59 22.11 -6.33
CA ILE A 40 -4.14 22.00 -6.58
C ILE A 40 -3.58 20.68 -6.03
N LEU A 41 -3.91 20.33 -4.78
CA LEU A 41 -3.41 19.13 -4.10
C LEU A 41 -3.95 17.82 -4.70
N THR A 42 -5.14 17.84 -5.26
CA THR A 42 -5.76 16.67 -5.91
C THR A 42 -5.25 16.42 -7.33
N GLY A 43 -4.35 17.26 -7.86
CA GLY A 43 -3.69 17.04 -9.15
C GLY A 43 -4.60 17.29 -10.36
N SER A 44 -5.68 18.06 -10.21
CA SER A 44 -6.64 18.33 -11.29
C SER A 44 -6.14 19.33 -12.35
N VAL A 45 -5.04 20.03 -12.07
CA VAL A 45 -4.36 20.87 -13.08
C VAL A 45 -3.64 19.98 -14.07
N SER A 46 -4.28 19.78 -15.22
CA SER A 46 -3.66 19.12 -16.36
C SER A 46 -2.48 19.98 -16.83
N SER A 47 -1.25 19.52 -16.56
CA SER A 47 -0.01 20.12 -17.04
C SER A 47 -0.03 20.22 -18.56
N SER A 48 -0.58 21.32 -19.09
CA SER A 48 -0.62 21.63 -20.51
C SER A 48 0.73 22.23 -20.95
N ALA A 49 1.78 21.43 -20.84
CA ALA A 49 3.04 21.71 -21.51
C ALA A 49 2.84 21.47 -23.01
N SER A 50 2.86 22.53 -23.81
CA SER A 50 2.87 22.44 -25.27
C SER A 50 4.17 21.79 -25.76
N PRO A 51 4.14 20.75 -26.61
CA PRO A 51 5.35 20.17 -27.18
C PRO A 51 5.86 21.03 -28.37
N PRO A 52 7.19 21.15 -28.56
CA PRO A 52 7.74 21.73 -29.79
C PRO A 52 7.49 20.78 -30.96
N SER A 53 6.83 21.31 -31.99
CA SER A 53 6.58 20.67 -33.27
C SER A 53 7.88 20.36 -34.02
N ASN A 54 8.13 19.08 -34.36
CA ASN A 54 9.10 18.76 -35.40
C ASN A 54 8.80 17.42 -36.11
N GLY A 55 8.67 17.49 -37.44
CA GLY A 55 9.19 16.48 -38.36
C GLY A 55 8.37 15.22 -38.64
N SER A 56 7.61 15.24 -39.74
CA SER A 56 7.00 14.10 -40.43
C SER A 56 8.00 13.05 -40.94
N SER A 57 7.73 11.76 -40.73
CA SER A 57 8.05 10.71 -41.73
C SER A 57 7.20 9.45 -41.54
N ARG A 58 6.65 8.98 -42.65
CA ARG A 58 5.85 7.76 -42.86
C ARG A 58 6.74 6.52 -42.83
N SER A 59 6.28 5.44 -42.19
CA SER A 59 6.40 4.07 -42.73
C SER A 59 5.59 3.04 -41.93
N SER A 60 4.82 2.27 -42.72
CA SER A 60 4.09 1.01 -42.61
C SER A 60 4.48 -0.07 -41.55
N PRO A 61 3.61 -1.09 -41.35
CA PRO A 61 3.56 -1.92 -40.14
C PRO A 61 4.45 -3.16 -40.25
N ASN A 62 5.02 -3.59 -39.13
CA ASN A 62 5.65 -4.91 -39.03
C ASN A 62 5.07 -5.74 -37.90
N ARG A 63 4.88 -7.02 -38.23
CA ARG A 63 4.18 -8.09 -37.53
C ARG A 63 5.20 -8.93 -36.76
N ASN A 64 4.73 -9.70 -35.78
CA ASN A 64 5.42 -10.76 -35.03
C ASN A 64 6.30 -10.23 -33.87
N THR A 65 6.44 -10.85 -32.71
CA THR A 65 6.35 -12.28 -32.36
C THR A 65 6.19 -12.38 -30.84
N THR A 66 5.19 -13.13 -30.36
CA THR A 66 5.05 -13.53 -28.96
C THR A 66 6.11 -14.56 -28.59
N ASN A 67 7.11 -14.16 -27.81
CA ASN A 67 8.05 -15.08 -27.16
C ASN A 67 7.57 -15.36 -25.73
N SER A 68 6.87 -16.47 -25.56
CA SER A 68 6.65 -17.13 -24.28
C SER A 68 7.94 -17.85 -23.85
N ILE A 69 8.69 -17.24 -22.94
CA ILE A 69 9.87 -17.86 -22.30
C ILE A 69 9.40 -18.44 -20.97
N SER A 70 9.23 -19.76 -20.93
CA SER A 70 9.10 -20.53 -19.70
C SER A 70 10.49 -20.83 -19.14
N PRO A 71 10.82 -20.48 -17.88
CA PRO A 71 12.11 -20.85 -17.30
C PRO A 71 12.07 -22.31 -16.82
N SER A 72 12.72 -23.18 -17.58
CA SER A 72 12.99 -24.57 -17.18
C SER A 72 14.06 -24.61 -16.08
N ARG A 73 13.64 -24.75 -14.82
CA ARG A 73 14.51 -24.95 -13.65
C ARG A 73 15.01 -26.40 -13.59
N ASN A 74 16.23 -26.65 -14.05
CA ASN A 74 17.00 -27.85 -13.68
C ASN A 74 18.50 -27.54 -13.80
N ASN A 75 19.11 -27.11 -12.70
CA ASN A 75 20.53 -27.32 -12.43
C ASN A 75 20.83 -27.06 -10.95
N LYS A 76 21.02 -28.15 -10.21
CA LYS A 76 21.60 -28.17 -8.86
C LYS A 76 23.09 -28.45 -9.01
N ASP A 77 23.89 -27.41 -9.25
CA ASP A 77 25.32 -27.38 -8.92
C ASP A 77 25.92 -26.05 -9.38
N SER A 78 25.92 -25.04 -8.50
CA SER A 78 26.80 -23.87 -8.63
C SER A 78 26.94 -23.16 -7.29
N SER A 79 28.13 -23.36 -6.70
CA SER A 79 28.84 -22.50 -5.76
C SER A 79 28.28 -21.08 -5.62
N MET A 80 27.81 -20.80 -4.40
CA MET A 80 27.14 -19.59 -3.94
C MET A 80 28.03 -18.33 -4.03
N VAL A 81 27.85 -17.55 -5.09
CA VAL A 81 27.81 -16.10 -4.93
C VAL A 81 26.37 -15.82 -4.49
N LEU A 82 26.17 -15.37 -3.25
CA LEU A 82 24.88 -14.82 -2.76
C LEU A 82 24.59 -13.54 -3.54
N GLY A 83 24.31 -13.67 -4.84
CA GLY A 83 23.64 -12.66 -5.61
C GLY A 83 22.27 -12.53 -4.98
N THR A 84 22.07 -11.45 -4.23
CA THR A 84 20.76 -11.07 -3.71
C THR A 84 19.81 -11.05 -4.91
N LEU A 85 18.94 -12.05 -5.01
CA LEU A 85 17.95 -12.08 -6.07
C LEU A 85 17.08 -10.83 -5.88
N GLU A 86 17.08 -9.95 -6.87
CA GLU A 86 16.22 -8.78 -6.83
C GLU A 86 14.77 -9.23 -6.66
N PRO A 87 13.98 -8.55 -5.81
CA PRO A 87 12.58 -8.91 -5.63
C PRO A 87 11.82 -8.87 -6.96
N ILE A 88 10.97 -9.86 -7.19
CA ILE A 88 10.13 -9.88 -8.39
C ILE A 88 8.92 -8.98 -8.13
N MET A 89 8.76 -7.95 -8.94
CA MET A 89 7.65 -6.99 -8.82
C MET A 89 6.56 -7.25 -9.86
N ILE A 90 5.31 -7.25 -9.40
CA ILE A 90 4.11 -7.39 -10.23
C ILE A 90 3.28 -6.12 -10.05
N ASN A 91 3.15 -5.33 -11.11
CA ASN A 91 2.46 -4.04 -11.08
C ASN A 91 1.02 -4.13 -11.59
N CYS A 92 0.15 -3.28 -11.05
CA CYS A 92 -1.17 -3.00 -11.56
C CYS A 92 -1.30 -1.48 -11.74
N ASP A 93 -1.74 -1.03 -12.92
CA ASP A 93 -1.87 0.40 -13.22
C ASP A 93 -2.86 1.13 -12.29
N ALA A 94 -3.80 0.39 -11.69
CA ALA A 94 -4.72 0.90 -10.70
C ALA A 94 -4.07 0.95 -9.31
N SER A 95 -4.36 2.01 -8.57
CA SER A 95 -4.05 2.17 -7.14
C SER A 95 -5.30 2.52 -6.35
N GLN A 96 -5.20 2.63 -5.03
CA GLN A 96 -6.31 3.11 -4.21
C GLN A 96 -6.80 4.52 -4.63
N TYR A 97 -5.94 5.35 -5.24
CA TYR A 97 -6.29 6.69 -5.70
C TYR A 97 -7.02 6.70 -7.04
N THR A 98 -6.90 5.62 -7.83
CA THR A 98 -7.60 5.50 -9.11
C THR A 98 -9.08 5.14 -8.95
N ILE A 99 -9.47 4.61 -7.79
CA ILE A 99 -10.85 4.22 -7.50
C ILE A 99 -11.53 5.35 -6.72
N GLN A 100 -12.75 5.72 -7.14
CA GLN A 100 -13.51 6.78 -6.49
C GLN A 100 -13.69 6.51 -4.98
N ASN A 101 -13.27 7.47 -4.16
CA ASN A 101 -13.25 7.40 -2.70
C ASN A 101 -12.37 6.26 -2.14
N GLY A 102 -11.36 5.80 -2.87
CA GLY A 102 -10.40 4.81 -2.38
C GLY A 102 -9.24 5.39 -1.57
N ARG A 103 -9.10 6.73 -1.52
CA ARG A 103 -7.97 7.45 -0.87
C ARG A 103 -7.67 6.99 0.56
N SER A 104 -8.70 6.67 1.33
CA SER A 104 -8.59 6.33 2.76
C SER A 104 -8.95 4.86 3.03
N ALA A 105 -9.00 4.03 1.97
CA ALA A 105 -9.39 2.63 2.04
C ALA A 105 -8.20 1.65 2.21
N CYS A 106 -6.97 2.14 2.42
CA CYS A 106 -5.75 1.33 2.51
C CYS A 106 -5.90 0.13 3.46
N THR A 107 -6.42 0.33 4.67
CA THR A 107 -6.63 -0.75 5.64
C THR A 107 -7.62 -1.81 5.14
N CYS A 108 -8.74 -1.38 4.55
CA CYS A 108 -9.73 -2.30 3.99
C CYS A 108 -9.17 -3.08 2.79
N ILE A 109 -8.33 -2.43 1.97
CA ILE A 109 -7.64 -3.05 0.84
C ILE A 109 -6.61 -4.08 1.33
N ALA A 110 -5.82 -3.76 2.35
CA ALA A 110 -4.85 -4.68 2.93
C ALA A 110 -5.54 -5.93 3.52
N LEU A 111 -6.65 -5.74 4.25
CA LEU A 111 -7.46 -6.85 4.78
C LEU A 111 -8.12 -7.67 3.66
N ALA A 112 -8.58 -7.03 2.59
CA ALA A 112 -9.09 -7.73 1.41
C ALA A 112 -7.99 -8.55 0.71
N GLY A 113 -6.76 -8.00 0.64
CA GLY A 113 -5.57 -8.67 0.13
C GLY A 113 -5.19 -9.90 0.95
N ALA A 114 -5.14 -9.75 2.29
CA ALA A 114 -4.90 -10.85 3.21
C ALA A 114 -5.93 -11.98 3.03
N ASN A 115 -7.22 -11.64 3.02
CA ASN A 115 -8.30 -12.62 2.86
C ASN A 115 -8.26 -13.30 1.49
N ALA A 116 -8.06 -12.54 0.40
CA ALA A 116 -8.00 -13.09 -0.94
C ALA A 116 -6.79 -14.02 -1.12
N PHE A 117 -5.62 -13.62 -0.64
CA PHE A 117 -4.41 -14.43 -0.70
C PHE A 117 -4.57 -15.74 0.08
N LEU A 118 -4.98 -15.68 1.34
CA LEU A 118 -5.18 -16.89 2.16
C LEU A 118 -6.27 -17.81 1.57
N SER A 119 -7.30 -17.24 0.93
CA SER A 119 -8.31 -18.04 0.23
C SER A 119 -7.76 -18.75 -1.00
N GLU A 120 -6.83 -18.15 -1.73
CA GLU A 120 -6.17 -18.79 -2.89
C GLU A 120 -5.14 -19.83 -2.44
N MET A 121 -4.36 -19.53 -1.40
CA MET A 121 -3.40 -20.47 -0.80
C MET A 121 -4.05 -21.66 -0.06
N SER A 122 -5.38 -21.66 0.09
CA SER A 122 -6.13 -22.80 0.60
C SER A 122 -6.39 -23.89 -0.44
N LYS A 123 -6.22 -23.56 -1.72
CA LYS A 123 -6.48 -24.49 -2.83
C LYS A 123 -5.38 -25.56 -2.90
N PRO A 124 -5.64 -26.73 -3.48
CA PRO A 124 -4.60 -27.75 -3.68
C PRO A 124 -3.46 -27.21 -4.55
N ASP A 125 -2.22 -27.45 -4.13
CA ASP A 125 -0.97 -27.08 -4.81
C ASP A 125 -0.93 -25.61 -5.29
N PRO A 126 -1.14 -24.63 -4.39
CA PRO A 126 -1.22 -23.23 -4.78
C PRO A 126 0.20 -22.70 -5.04
N ASP A 127 0.42 -22.09 -6.20
CA ASP A 127 1.64 -21.35 -6.51
C ASP A 127 1.39 -19.84 -6.34
N PRO A 128 2.02 -19.16 -5.37
CA PRO A 128 1.86 -17.71 -5.20
C PRO A 128 2.26 -16.93 -6.46
N PHE A 129 3.21 -17.42 -7.26
CA PHE A 129 3.65 -16.76 -8.51
C PHE A 129 2.56 -16.79 -9.59
N GLU A 130 1.70 -17.80 -9.60
CA GLU A 130 0.59 -17.89 -10.55
C GLU A 130 -0.66 -17.12 -10.07
N ILE A 131 -0.85 -17.06 -8.75
CA ILE A 131 -2.00 -16.40 -8.13
C ILE A 131 -1.87 -14.87 -8.23
N ILE A 132 -0.68 -14.34 -7.91
CA ILE A 132 -0.46 -12.90 -7.86
C ILE A 132 -0.30 -12.37 -9.28
N THR A 133 -1.32 -11.66 -9.73
CA THR A 133 -1.40 -11.08 -11.06
C THR A 133 -1.94 -9.65 -10.97
N PRO A 134 -1.78 -8.82 -12.01
CA PRO A 134 -2.42 -7.49 -12.04
C PRO A 134 -3.94 -7.58 -11.83
N ALA A 135 -4.59 -8.63 -12.35
CA ALA A 135 -6.01 -8.87 -12.14
C ALA A 135 -6.35 -9.24 -10.68
N PHE A 136 -5.48 -9.97 -9.98
CA PHE A 136 -5.62 -10.21 -8.54
C PHE A 136 -5.57 -8.89 -7.77
N LEU A 137 -4.58 -8.05 -8.03
CA LEU A 137 -4.42 -6.74 -7.38
C LEU A 137 -5.64 -5.84 -7.61
N GLN A 138 -6.14 -5.78 -8.85
CA GLN A 138 -7.34 -4.99 -9.18
C GLN A 138 -8.58 -5.49 -8.42
N ARG A 139 -8.75 -6.81 -8.26
CA ARG A 139 -9.86 -7.38 -7.45
C ARG A 139 -9.72 -7.02 -5.97
N VAL A 140 -8.50 -7.09 -5.43
CA VAL A 140 -8.20 -6.71 -4.05
C VAL A 140 -8.53 -5.23 -3.80
N LEU A 141 -8.09 -4.34 -4.69
CA LEU A 141 -8.42 -2.91 -4.64
C LEU A 141 -9.93 -2.66 -4.67
N ALA A 142 -10.62 -3.20 -5.67
CA ALA A 142 -12.06 -3.01 -5.82
C ALA A 142 -12.83 -3.53 -4.60
N ARG A 143 -12.44 -4.68 -4.07
CA ARG A 143 -13.06 -5.26 -2.86
C ARG A 143 -12.79 -4.40 -1.63
N GLY A 144 -11.56 -3.96 -1.42
CA GLY A 144 -11.20 -3.12 -0.27
C GLY A 144 -11.93 -1.80 -0.25
N VAL A 145 -11.99 -1.10 -1.39
CA VAL A 145 -12.74 0.15 -1.52
C VAL A 145 -14.25 -0.07 -1.31
N TRP A 146 -14.80 -1.16 -1.84
CA TRP A 146 -16.19 -1.53 -1.57
C TRP A 146 -16.47 -1.73 -0.07
N VAL A 147 -15.58 -2.43 0.66
CA VAL A 147 -15.72 -2.62 2.12
C VAL A 147 -15.68 -1.28 2.84
N TYR A 148 -14.74 -0.41 2.49
CA TYR A 148 -14.63 0.94 3.06
C TYR A 148 -15.92 1.76 2.87
N HIS A 149 -16.52 1.71 1.67
CA HIS A 149 -17.80 2.35 1.38
C HIS A 149 -18.94 1.85 2.28
N GLN A 150 -19.02 0.54 2.50
CA GLN A 150 -20.04 -0.04 3.39
C GLN A 150 -19.88 0.48 4.83
N LEU A 151 -18.65 0.66 5.31
CA LEU A 151 -18.38 1.24 6.62
C LEU A 151 -18.82 2.70 6.71
N MET A 152 -18.48 3.52 5.72
CA MET A 152 -18.90 4.92 5.67
C MET A 152 -20.42 5.07 5.65
N GLN A 153 -21.12 4.25 4.88
CA GLN A 153 -22.58 4.25 4.82
C GLN A 153 -23.21 3.84 6.15
N LYS A 154 -22.65 2.81 6.82
CA LYS A 154 -23.11 2.37 8.14
C LYS A 154 -22.93 3.48 9.18
N GLU A 155 -21.78 4.15 9.20
CA GLU A 155 -21.51 5.25 10.12
C GLU A 155 -22.47 6.42 9.92
N ALA A 156 -22.70 6.82 8.66
CA ALA A 156 -23.68 7.85 8.31
C ALA A 156 -25.10 7.49 8.80
N SER A 157 -25.50 6.20 8.71
CA SER A 157 -26.82 5.75 9.14
C SER A 157 -27.02 5.75 10.66
N THR A 158 -25.93 5.62 11.45
CA THR A 158 -26.02 5.56 12.92
C THR A 158 -26.19 6.92 13.60
N GLY A 159 -26.26 8.02 12.84
CA GLY A 159 -26.41 9.36 13.40
C GLY A 159 -25.18 9.88 14.16
N ASN A 160 -24.07 9.13 14.16
CA ASN A 160 -22.81 9.50 14.80
C ASN A 160 -21.92 10.38 13.90
N SER A 161 -22.52 11.08 12.92
CA SER A 161 -21.83 11.80 11.85
C SER A 161 -20.93 12.93 12.35
N GLU A 162 -21.17 13.48 13.54
CA GLU A 162 -20.34 14.56 14.10
C GLU A 162 -18.99 14.09 14.64
N LYS A 163 -18.75 12.77 14.76
CA LYS A 163 -17.54 12.23 15.42
C LYS A 163 -16.50 11.58 14.51
N SER A 164 -16.80 11.32 13.24
CA SER A 164 -15.89 10.56 12.37
C SER A 164 -15.26 11.41 11.27
N ASN A 165 -14.53 12.46 11.66
CA ASN A 165 -13.57 13.09 10.74
C ASN A 165 -12.29 12.24 10.56
N VAL A 166 -12.19 11.09 11.25
CA VAL A 166 -11.04 10.20 11.13
C VAL A 166 -11.21 9.37 9.87
N GLU A 167 -10.52 9.79 8.80
CA GLU A 167 -10.58 9.10 7.51
C GLU A 167 -9.94 7.71 7.53
N HIS A 168 -8.98 7.48 8.44
CA HIS A 168 -8.21 6.24 8.55
C HIS A 168 -8.76 5.35 9.67
N LYS A 169 -9.03 4.09 9.35
CA LYS A 169 -9.44 3.09 10.34
C LYS A 169 -8.32 2.12 10.59
N SER A 170 -8.13 1.74 11.85
CA SER A 170 -7.29 0.61 12.23
C SER A 170 -7.90 -0.71 11.70
N ALA A 171 -7.08 -1.76 11.60
CA ALA A 171 -7.57 -3.06 11.16
C ALA A 171 -8.60 -3.64 12.15
N GLU A 172 -8.43 -3.39 13.46
CA GLU A 172 -9.38 -3.81 14.49
C GLU A 172 -10.74 -3.12 14.33
N GLU A 173 -10.77 -1.81 14.11
CA GLU A 173 -12.02 -1.07 13.86
C GLU A 173 -12.75 -1.60 12.61
N VAL A 174 -12.01 -1.88 11.53
CA VAL A 174 -12.59 -2.48 10.32
C VAL A 174 -13.18 -3.85 10.62
N LEU A 175 -12.44 -4.73 11.30
CA LEU A 175 -12.88 -6.09 11.63
C LEU A 175 -14.10 -6.11 12.56
N LEU A 176 -14.17 -5.20 13.53
CA LEU A 176 -15.32 -5.08 14.43
C LEU A 176 -16.56 -4.50 13.75
N ALA A 177 -16.37 -3.65 12.74
CA ALA A 177 -17.46 -2.93 12.10
C ALA A 177 -18.14 -3.70 10.96
N VAL A 178 -17.44 -4.64 10.30
CA VAL A 178 -17.98 -5.47 9.22
C VAL A 178 -18.54 -6.81 9.73
N PRO A 179 -19.47 -7.47 9.00
CA PRO A 179 -19.87 -8.84 9.33
C PRO A 179 -18.70 -9.82 9.24
N ASP A 180 -18.68 -10.84 10.13
CA ASP A 180 -17.65 -11.91 10.19
C ASP A 180 -17.46 -12.68 8.87
N THR A 181 -18.45 -12.63 7.98
CA THR A 181 -18.41 -13.26 6.65
C THR A 181 -17.60 -12.45 5.62
N THR A 182 -17.33 -11.17 5.89
CA THR A 182 -16.65 -10.27 4.95
C THR A 182 -15.23 -10.74 4.65
N PHE A 183 -14.54 -11.23 5.68
CA PHE A 183 -13.21 -11.81 5.63
C PHE A 183 -13.24 -13.27 6.12
N GLY A 184 -14.23 -14.02 5.61
CA GLY A 184 -14.54 -15.37 6.09
C GLY A 184 -13.41 -16.39 5.93
N SER A 185 -12.43 -16.13 5.06
CA SER A 185 -11.33 -17.06 4.80
C SER A 185 -10.18 -16.92 5.80
N MET A 186 -10.20 -15.90 6.67
CA MET A 186 -9.11 -15.64 7.61
C MET A 186 -9.57 -15.59 9.07
N THR A 187 -8.66 -15.95 9.97
CA THR A 187 -8.83 -15.92 11.42
C THR A 187 -7.62 -15.23 12.03
N ALA A 188 -7.85 -14.24 12.89
CA ALA A 188 -6.78 -13.55 13.61
C ALA A 188 -6.00 -14.55 14.49
N GLN A 189 -4.68 -14.48 14.45
CA GLN A 189 -3.81 -15.35 15.24
C GLN A 189 -3.61 -14.71 16.62
N GLY A 190 -4.23 -15.30 17.64
CA GLY A 190 -4.26 -14.73 18.98
C GLY A 190 -5.29 -13.61 19.16
N ARG A 191 -5.22 -12.93 20.32
CA ARG A 191 -6.13 -11.82 20.69
C ARG A 191 -5.47 -10.45 20.65
N THR A 192 -4.21 -10.36 20.26
CA THR A 192 -3.39 -9.17 20.51
C THR A 192 -2.72 -8.68 19.25
N VAL A 193 -2.91 -7.40 18.96
CA VAL A 193 -2.08 -6.62 18.04
C VAL A 193 -0.63 -6.73 18.49
N VAL A 194 0.28 -6.99 17.54
CA VAL A 194 1.72 -7.02 17.83
C VAL A 194 2.31 -5.67 17.45
N GLN A 195 2.80 -4.94 18.44
CA GLN A 195 3.41 -3.63 18.22
C GLN A 195 4.92 -3.73 18.03
N GLY A 196 5.44 -2.87 17.18
CA GLY A 196 6.87 -2.69 16.95
C GLY A 196 7.26 -1.22 16.80
N ILE A 197 8.57 -0.99 16.63
CA ILE A 197 9.17 0.34 16.46
C ILE A 197 10.17 0.26 15.31
N ILE A 198 10.10 1.22 14.40
CA ILE A 198 11.05 1.43 13.32
C ILE A 198 12.27 2.15 13.89
N ASP A 199 13.44 1.59 13.66
CA ASP A 199 14.72 2.09 14.15
C ASP A 199 15.75 1.97 13.03
N ASP A 200 16.82 2.77 13.06
CA ASP A 200 17.91 2.67 12.08
C ASP A 200 18.59 1.29 12.11
N ASP A 201 18.58 0.64 13.27
CA ASP A 201 19.04 -0.74 13.40
C ASP A 201 17.97 -1.72 12.86
N MET A 202 18.22 -2.28 11.68
CA MET A 202 17.38 -3.32 11.07
C MET A 202 17.21 -4.56 11.99
N PHE A 203 18.13 -4.79 12.91
CA PHE A 203 18.11 -5.90 13.86
C PHE A 203 17.54 -5.50 15.23
N HIS A 204 16.97 -4.30 15.35
CA HIS A 204 16.36 -3.82 16.58
C HIS A 204 15.33 -4.86 17.11
N PRO A 205 15.32 -5.18 18.43
CA PRO A 205 14.44 -6.21 18.98
C PRO A 205 12.93 -5.96 18.79
N MET A 206 12.55 -4.70 18.58
CA MET A 206 11.17 -4.29 18.29
C MET A 206 10.93 -3.96 16.82
N GLY A 207 11.93 -4.08 15.95
CA GLY A 207 11.84 -3.78 14.52
C GLY A 207 11.12 -4.86 13.71
N PHE A 208 10.85 -4.56 12.44
CA PHE A 208 10.12 -5.45 11.52
C PHE A 208 10.70 -6.85 11.49
N ARG A 209 12.03 -6.97 11.31
CA ARG A 209 12.70 -8.25 11.19
C ARG A 209 12.41 -9.17 12.36
N ARG A 210 12.59 -8.69 13.59
CA ARG A 210 12.41 -9.50 14.80
C ARG A 210 10.94 -9.87 15.01
N LYS A 211 10.02 -8.93 14.77
CA LYS A 211 8.59 -9.14 14.94
C LYS A 211 8.02 -10.13 13.92
N LEU A 212 8.35 -9.97 12.64
CA LEU A 212 7.92 -10.88 11.57
C LEU A 212 8.55 -12.27 11.70
N ALA A 213 9.83 -12.37 12.09
CA ALA A 213 10.45 -13.66 12.38
C ALA A 213 9.74 -14.40 13.51
N SER A 214 9.41 -13.70 14.60
CA SER A 214 8.66 -14.30 15.72
C SER A 214 7.28 -14.81 15.29
N LEU A 215 6.55 -14.04 14.47
CA LEU A 215 5.24 -14.45 13.94
C LEU A 215 5.36 -15.70 13.06
N ARG A 216 6.40 -15.78 12.23
CA ARG A 216 6.69 -16.94 11.40
C ARG A 216 7.08 -18.17 12.23
N ASP A 217 7.88 -18.00 13.27
CA ASP A 217 8.24 -19.08 14.19
C ASP A 217 7.00 -19.62 14.94
N ASP A 218 6.07 -18.73 15.30
CA ASP A 218 4.80 -19.11 15.92
C ASP A 218 3.86 -19.79 14.92
N MET A 219 3.85 -19.37 13.66
CA MET A 219 3.15 -20.05 12.57
C MET A 219 3.62 -21.51 12.44
N ALA A 220 4.93 -21.73 12.38
CA ALA A 220 5.53 -23.07 12.21
C ALA A 220 5.09 -24.06 13.31
N LYS A 221 4.77 -23.57 14.51
CA LYS A 221 4.28 -24.39 15.63
C LYS A 221 2.80 -24.80 15.48
N THR A 222 2.03 -24.11 14.65
CA THR A 222 0.57 -24.28 14.57
C THR A 222 0.07 -25.31 13.54
N VAL A 223 0.95 -25.91 12.73
CA VAL A 223 0.72 -27.06 11.80
C VAL A 223 -0.38 -26.86 10.73
N ARG A 224 -1.17 -25.79 10.77
CA ARG A 224 -2.44 -25.69 10.01
C ARG A 224 -2.36 -24.98 8.66
N SER A 225 -1.33 -24.18 8.41
CA SER A 225 -1.19 -23.39 7.18
C SER A 225 0.28 -23.16 6.85
N SER A 226 0.64 -23.25 5.57
CA SER A 226 1.98 -22.89 5.09
C SER A 226 2.18 -21.38 4.96
N TRP A 227 1.09 -20.59 5.00
CA TRP A 227 1.12 -19.15 4.87
C TRP A 227 0.39 -18.41 6.00
N MET A 228 0.93 -17.26 6.38
CA MET A 228 0.33 -16.27 7.28
C MET A 228 0.30 -14.92 6.58
N ALA A 229 -0.84 -14.23 6.62
CA ALA A 229 -0.92 -12.84 6.18
C ALA A 229 -0.80 -11.92 7.41
N VAL A 230 0.03 -10.89 7.33
CA VAL A 230 0.26 -9.90 8.37
C VAL A 230 -0.08 -8.54 7.79
N VAL A 231 -1.17 -7.94 8.26
CA VAL A 231 -1.48 -6.55 7.92
C VAL A 231 -0.63 -5.65 8.80
N ILE A 232 0.10 -4.72 8.17
CA ILE A 232 1.03 -3.82 8.83
C ILE A 232 0.50 -2.40 8.68
N THR A 233 0.29 -1.70 9.78
CA THR A 233 -0.14 -0.30 9.78
C THR A 233 0.93 0.58 10.40
N LYS A 234 1.37 1.57 9.63
CA LYS A 234 2.08 2.75 10.11
C LYS A 234 1.35 3.97 9.58
N THR A 235 0.52 4.57 10.43
CA THR A 235 -0.40 5.64 10.04
C THR A 235 0.30 6.74 9.22
N PRO A 236 -0.28 7.15 8.09
CA PRO A 236 -1.61 6.80 7.57
C PRO A 236 -1.66 5.56 6.65
N GLU A 237 -0.56 4.84 6.50
CA GLU A 237 -0.41 3.81 5.48
C GLU A 237 -0.56 2.39 6.05
N THR A 238 -1.13 1.50 5.23
CA THR A 238 -1.30 0.08 5.57
C THR A 238 -0.94 -0.79 4.38
N VAL A 239 -0.13 -1.81 4.63
CA VAL A 239 0.27 -2.84 3.65
C VAL A 239 -0.06 -4.23 4.19
N VAL A 240 0.02 -5.24 3.34
CA VAL A 240 -0.05 -6.64 3.78
C VAL A 240 1.20 -7.38 3.35
N VAL A 241 1.76 -8.14 4.29
CA VAL A 241 2.86 -9.07 4.05
C VAL A 241 2.32 -10.48 4.20
N CYS A 242 2.72 -11.41 3.33
CA CYS A 242 2.45 -12.83 3.50
C CYS A 242 3.76 -13.58 3.72
N LEU A 243 3.82 -14.37 4.79
CA LEU A 243 4.99 -15.12 5.22
C LEU A 243 4.77 -16.61 4.98
N SER A 244 5.72 -17.26 4.32
CA SER A 244 5.79 -18.72 4.18
C SER A 244 6.64 -19.36 5.27
N ASP A 245 6.47 -20.66 5.47
CA ASP A 245 7.40 -21.51 6.23
C ASP A 245 8.75 -21.73 5.51
N ASN A 246 8.82 -21.51 4.19
CA ASN A 246 10.03 -21.70 3.37
C ASN A 246 10.82 -20.41 3.13
N ASP A 247 10.77 -19.46 4.07
CA ASP A 247 11.39 -18.12 4.00
C ASP A 247 10.86 -17.18 2.90
N GLU A 248 10.09 -17.68 1.92
CA GLU A 248 9.44 -16.86 0.90
C GLU A 248 8.48 -15.84 1.53
N CYS A 249 8.54 -14.62 1.01
CA CYS A 249 7.79 -13.50 1.52
C CYS A 249 7.11 -12.76 0.35
N LEU A 250 5.88 -12.31 0.56
CA LEU A 250 5.12 -11.49 -0.39
C LEU A 250 4.74 -10.19 0.29
N LEU A 251 4.90 -9.06 -0.38
CA LEU A 251 4.40 -7.75 0.04
C LEU A 251 3.35 -7.28 -0.98
N LEU A 252 2.20 -6.81 -0.51
CA LEU A 252 1.22 -6.11 -1.33
C LEU A 252 1.03 -4.68 -0.81
N ASP A 253 1.15 -3.69 -1.69
CA ASP A 253 0.88 -2.29 -1.39
C ASP A 253 -0.11 -1.72 -2.42
N SER A 254 -1.07 -0.95 -1.92
CA SER A 254 -2.10 -0.28 -2.71
C SER A 254 -1.73 1.13 -3.13
N HIS A 255 -0.66 1.68 -2.54
CA HIS A 255 -0.12 3.00 -2.85
C HIS A 255 0.82 2.93 -4.05
N PRO A 256 0.80 3.91 -4.96
CA PRO A 256 1.89 4.13 -5.90
C PRO A 256 3.17 4.51 -5.15
N ARG A 257 4.29 3.93 -5.55
CA ARG A 257 5.64 4.17 -5.01
C ARG A 257 6.59 4.45 -6.17
N PRO A 258 6.65 5.69 -6.71
CA PRO A 258 7.53 6.03 -7.82
C PRO A 258 9.01 5.71 -7.56
N GLU A 259 9.46 5.80 -6.31
CA GLU A 259 10.79 5.43 -5.84
C GLU A 259 11.09 3.92 -5.97
N LEU A 260 10.04 3.09 -6.02
CA LEU A 260 10.12 1.67 -6.33
C LEU A 260 9.72 1.36 -7.78
N GLN A 261 9.50 2.38 -8.61
CA GLN A 261 8.98 2.26 -9.99
C GLN A 261 7.56 1.67 -10.07
N ALA A 262 6.80 1.71 -8.99
CA ALA A 262 5.40 1.29 -8.97
C ALA A 262 4.47 2.50 -9.16
N THR A 263 3.89 2.64 -10.35
CA THR A 263 2.97 3.75 -10.68
C THR A 263 1.54 3.53 -10.21
N GLY A 264 1.19 2.31 -9.83
CA GLY A 264 -0.08 1.95 -9.22
C GLY A 264 0.11 1.02 -8.01
N SER A 265 -0.85 0.13 -7.75
CA SER A 265 -0.69 -0.92 -6.74
C SER A 265 0.27 -2.00 -7.25
N TYR A 266 0.91 -2.71 -6.33
CA TYR A 266 1.88 -3.71 -6.70
C TYR A 266 2.01 -4.82 -5.67
N ALA A 267 2.64 -5.91 -6.11
CA ALA A 267 3.14 -6.98 -5.27
C ALA A 267 4.65 -7.12 -5.46
N MET A 268 5.38 -7.43 -4.38
CA MET A 268 6.80 -7.80 -4.44
C MET A 268 7.02 -9.16 -3.78
N MET A 269 7.70 -10.05 -4.50
CA MET A 269 8.09 -11.36 -4.00
C MET A 269 9.56 -11.32 -3.58
N HIS A 270 9.78 -11.72 -2.34
CA HIS A 270 11.06 -11.69 -1.65
C HIS A 270 11.50 -13.13 -1.36
N ALA A 271 12.77 -13.42 -1.64
CA ALA A 271 13.35 -14.74 -1.39
C ALA A 271 13.54 -15.04 0.11
N ASP A 272 13.64 -13.99 0.92
CA ASP A 272 13.89 -14.08 2.35
C ASP A 272 13.31 -12.88 3.11
N LEU A 273 13.28 -13.01 4.44
CA LEU A 273 12.76 -11.99 5.34
C LEU A 273 13.62 -10.71 5.36
N ASP A 274 14.93 -10.81 5.10
CA ASP A 274 15.84 -9.66 5.13
C ASP A 274 15.55 -8.70 3.96
N SER A 275 15.41 -9.24 2.75
CA SER A 275 15.04 -8.48 1.56
C SER A 275 13.65 -7.85 1.66
N LEU A 276 12.69 -8.53 2.30
CA LEU A 276 11.40 -7.95 2.63
C LEU A 276 11.55 -6.78 3.61
N CYS A 277 12.29 -6.95 4.70
CA CYS A 277 12.47 -5.90 5.70
C CYS A 277 13.15 -4.66 5.11
N LEU A 278 14.16 -4.83 4.27
CA LEU A 278 14.78 -3.72 3.53
C LEU A 278 13.77 -2.93 2.70
N THR A 279 12.77 -3.61 2.13
CA THR A 279 11.69 -2.95 1.38
C THR A 279 10.72 -2.24 2.30
N LEU A 280 10.32 -2.86 3.42
CA LEU A 280 9.51 -2.21 4.45
C LEU A 280 10.18 -0.94 5.02
N PHE A 281 11.51 -0.95 5.19
CA PHE A 281 12.26 0.24 5.61
C PHE A 281 12.23 1.38 4.58
N LYS A 282 12.18 1.07 3.29
CA LYS A 282 11.99 2.08 2.24
C LYS A 282 10.58 2.66 2.26
N LEU A 283 9.57 1.83 2.51
CA LEU A 283 8.18 2.28 2.62
C LEU A 283 7.93 3.08 3.89
N PHE A 284 8.56 2.67 4.98
CA PHE A 284 8.36 3.20 6.32
C PHE A 284 9.71 3.64 6.91
N PRO A 285 10.31 4.72 6.37
CA PRO A 285 11.58 5.20 6.89
C PRO A 285 11.45 5.65 8.35
N PRO A 286 12.50 5.45 9.17
CA PRO A 286 12.55 6.01 10.52
C PRO A 286 12.43 7.54 10.44
N VAL A 287 11.59 8.10 11.31
CA VAL A 287 11.45 9.54 11.46
C VAL A 287 12.43 10.00 12.54
N HIS A 288 13.43 10.78 12.14
CA HIS A 288 14.35 11.43 13.06
C HIS A 288 13.74 12.76 13.51
N MET A 289 13.35 12.80 14.78
CA MET A 289 12.86 14.02 15.40
C MET A 289 14.02 14.88 15.92
N THR A 290 13.84 16.20 15.96
CA THR A 290 14.83 17.09 16.58
C THR A 290 14.94 16.81 18.07
N SER A 291 16.04 17.28 18.70
CA SER A 291 16.29 17.16 20.14
C SER A 291 15.19 17.72 21.04
N ASP A 292 14.28 18.50 20.48
CA ASP A 292 13.27 19.27 21.18
C ASP A 292 11.98 18.46 21.38
N ILE A 293 11.87 17.33 20.67
CA ILE A 293 10.76 16.38 20.76
C ILE A 293 11.15 15.27 21.72
N SER A 294 10.23 14.89 22.61
CA SER A 294 10.51 13.82 23.58
C SER A 294 10.71 12.48 22.87
N GLU A 295 11.59 11.65 23.44
CA GLU A 295 11.84 10.27 22.96
C GLU A 295 10.53 9.47 22.83
N THR A 296 9.61 9.65 23.79
CA THR A 296 8.29 9.02 23.75
C THR A 296 7.48 9.44 22.52
N MET A 297 7.51 10.71 22.12
CA MET A 297 6.86 11.15 20.89
C MET A 297 7.53 10.53 19.66
N ALA A 298 8.87 10.53 19.60
CA ALA A 298 9.59 9.90 18.50
C ALA A 298 9.22 8.40 18.36
N MET A 299 9.14 7.67 19.48
CA MET A 299 8.68 6.27 19.51
C MET A 299 7.25 6.12 18.96
N MET A 300 6.34 7.06 19.25
CA MET A 300 4.98 7.02 18.71
C MET A 300 4.92 7.25 17.18
N TYR A 301 5.78 8.11 16.62
CA TYR A 301 5.82 8.32 15.17
C TYR A 301 6.47 7.16 14.41
N ASN A 302 7.34 6.43 15.09
CA ASN A 302 8.04 5.26 14.56
C ASN A 302 7.36 3.94 14.96
N SER A 303 6.25 3.96 15.70
CA SER A 303 5.53 2.75 16.02
C SER A 303 4.76 2.22 14.81
N PHE A 304 4.58 0.90 14.80
CA PHE A 304 3.73 0.23 13.83
C PHE A 304 2.99 -0.92 14.51
N ASP A 305 1.83 -1.25 13.94
CA ASP A 305 0.99 -2.35 14.40
C ASP A 305 1.00 -3.49 13.37
N LEU A 306 1.05 -4.72 13.87
CA LEU A 306 0.95 -5.95 13.08
C LEU A 306 -0.30 -6.73 13.50
N TYR A 307 -1.08 -7.15 12.50
CA TYR A 307 -2.27 -7.96 12.66
C TYR A 307 -2.07 -9.29 11.91
N PRO A 308 -1.67 -10.37 12.61
CA PRO A 308 -1.44 -11.66 11.99
C PRO A 308 -2.74 -12.42 11.76
N PHE A 309 -2.89 -12.99 10.57
CA PHE A 309 -4.03 -13.78 10.13
C PHE A 309 -3.57 -15.10 9.51
N GLN A 310 -4.27 -16.17 9.84
CA GLN A 310 -4.12 -17.46 9.20
C GLN A 310 -5.42 -17.85 8.50
N GLN A 311 -5.34 -18.84 7.62
CA GLN A 311 -6.53 -19.40 6.99
C GLN A 311 -7.49 -19.96 8.05
N ARG A 312 -8.78 -19.66 7.90
CA ARG A 312 -9.84 -20.29 8.69
C ARG A 312 -10.02 -21.73 8.23
N THR A 313 -9.78 -22.67 9.15
CA THR A 313 -10.02 -24.12 8.97
C THR A 313 -11.46 -24.49 9.23
#